data_AF-A0A7Y5M232-F1
#
_entry.id   AF-A0A7Y5M232-F1
#
_cell.length_a   1.000
_cell.length_b   1.000
_cell.length_c   1.000
_cell.angle_alpha   90.00
_cell.angle_beta   90.00
_cell.angle_gamma   90.00
#
_symmetry.space_group_name_H-M   'P 1'
#
loop_
_entity.id
_entity.type
_entity.pdbx_description
1 polymer ?
#
loop_
_entity_poly.entity_id
_entity_poly.type
_entity_poly.pdbx_seq_one_letter_code
_entity_poly.pdbx_strand_id
1 'polypeptide(L)' 'MILGFVREGDRSRWLTDAEIAAGVLGAIAADRPRTVVGVVEPWSARP' A
#
# COMPACT_ATOMS: atom_id res chain seq x y z
N MET A 1 -8.67 6.23 0.29
CA MET A 1 -7.59 5.24 0.10
C MET A 1 -6.27 5.90 0.45
N ILE A 2 -5.37 5.21 1.15
CA ILE A 2 -4.02 5.70 1.46
C ILE A 2 -3.02 4.74 0.81
N LEU A 3 -2.05 5.29 0.07
CA LEU A 3 -0.99 4.52 -0.58
C LEU A 3 0.30 4.70 0.19
N GLY A 4 0.85 3.58 0.66
CA GLY A 4 2.14 3.52 1.32
C GLY A 4 3.24 3.03 0.38
N PHE A 5 4.25 2.41 0.97
CA PHE A 5 5.33 1.73 0.27
C PHE A 5 5.38 0.27 0.72
N VAL A 6 6.09 -0.57 -0.02
CA VAL A 6 6.35 -1.95 0.37
C VAL A 6 7.74 -2.02 0.98
N ARG A 7 7.87 -2.75 2.09
CA ARG A 7 9.16 -3.06 2.68
C ARG A 7 9.57 -4.48 2.29
N GLU A 8 10.68 -4.60 1.58
CA GLU A 8 11.28 -5.86 1.17
C GLU A 8 12.60 -6.02 1.95
N GLY A 9 12.50 -6.65 3.12
CA GLY A 9 13.61 -6.84 4.05
C GLY A 9 14.12 -5.53 4.65
N ASP A 10 15.34 -5.16 4.28
CA ASP A 10 16.07 -3.95 4.66
C ASP A 10 15.85 -2.78 3.69
N ARG A 11 15.16 -3.00 2.58
CA ARG A 11 14.84 -1.98 1.58
C ARG A 11 13.36 -1.71 1.52
N SER A 12 13.02 -0.56 0.98
CA SER A 12 11.65 -0.20 0.67
C SER A 12 11.54 0.19 -0.80
N ARG A 13 10.35 0.04 -1.36
CA ARG A 13 10.02 0.49 -2.71
C ARG A 13 8.60 1.00 -2.78
N TRP A 14 8.33 1.85 -3.76
CA TRP A 14 6.97 2.26 -4.06
C TRP A 14 6.12 1.08 -4.54
N LEU A 15 4.81 1.19 -4.31
CA LEU A 15 3.83 0.26 -4.85
C LEU A 15 3.86 0.29 -6.38
N THR A 16 3.70 -0.87 -6.98
CA THR A 16 3.44 -1.03 -8.41
C THR A 16 1.97 -0.75 -8.72
N ASP A 17 1.67 -0.43 -9.99
CA ASP A 17 0.29 -0.23 -10.44
C ASP A 17 -0.59 -1.46 -10.17
N ALA A 18 -0.01 -2.66 -10.30
CA ALA A 18 -0.69 -3.92 -10.01
C ALA A 18 -1.09 -4.05 -8.52
N GLU A 19 -0.20 -3.67 -7.60
CA GLU A 19 -0.47 -3.70 -6.15
C GLU A 19 -1.53 -2.66 -5.77
N ILE A 20 -1.48 -1.48 -6.40
CA ILE A 20 -2.50 -0.43 -6.20
C ILE A 20 -3.86 -0.93 -6.70
N ALA A 21 -3.92 -1.45 -7.92
CA ALA A 21 -5.16 -1.95 -8.51
C ALA A 21 -5.79 -3.08 -7.68
N ALA A 22 -4.98 -4.04 -7.23
CA ALA A 22 -5.44 -5.12 -6.35
C ALA A 22 -6.01 -4.58 -5.03
N GLY A 23 -5.34 -3.60 -4.42
CA GLY A 23 -5.82 -2.95 -3.20
C GLY A 23 -7.14 -2.19 -3.37
N VAL A 24 -7.31 -1.49 -4.50
CA VAL A 24 -8.57 -0.81 -4.85
C VAL A 24 -9.71 -1.81 -5.03
N LEU A 25 -9.49 -2.86 -5.83
CA LEU A 25 -10.51 -3.88 -6.09
C LEU A 25 -10.93 -4.58 -4.80
N GLY A 26 -9.96 -4.92 -3.94
CA GLY A 26 -10.23 -5.50 -2.63
C GLY A 26 -10.99 -4.57 -1.68
N ALA A 27 -10.75 -3.25 -1.75
CA ALA A 27 -11.49 -2.26 -0.96
C ALA A 27 -12.96 -2.18 -1.40
N ILE A 28 -13.20 -2.15 -2.71
CA ILE A 28 -14.55 -2.12 -3.30
C ILE A 28 -15.31 -3.40 -2.95
N ALA A 29 -14.69 -4.56 -3.15
CA ALA A 29 -15.32 -5.86 -2.86
C ALA A 29 -15.67 -6.04 -1.37
N ALA A 30 -14.91 -5.41 -0.47
CA ALA A 30 -15.13 -5.47 0.97
C ALA A 30 -16.00 -4.32 1.51
N ASP A 31 -16.53 -3.45 0.65
CA ASP A 31 -17.27 -2.22 1.00
C ASP A 31 -16.54 -1.38 2.08
N ARG A 32 -15.20 -1.30 1.98
CA ARG A 32 -14.38 -0.61 2.97
C ARG A 32 -14.22 0.86 2.59
N PRO A 33 -14.76 1.81 3.37
CA PRO A 33 -14.62 3.25 3.08
C PRO A 33 -13.18 3.75 3.24
N ARG A 34 -12.34 3.02 3.99
CA ARG A 34 -10.93 3.31 4.18
C ARG A 34 -10.10 2.05 4.01
N THR A 35 -9.14 2.12 3.12
CA THR A 35 -8.15 1.07 2.86
C THR A 35 -6.78 1.70 2.73
N VAL A 36 -5.80 1.06 3.36
CA VAL A 36 -4.37 1.36 3.23
C VAL A 36 -3.75 0.23 2.42
N VAL A 37 -3.00 0.57 1.38
CA VAL A 37 -2.21 -0.39 0.59
C VAL A 37 -0.74 -0.14 0.90
N GLY A 38 -0.01 -1.18 1.29
CA GLY A 38 1.38 -1.08 1.77
C GLY A 38 1.50 -0.61 3.22
N VAL A 39 2.71 -0.21 3.63
CA VAL A 39 3.02 0.37 4.94
C VAL A 39 3.22 1.89 4.82
N VAL A 40 2.67 2.63 5.78
CA VAL A 40 2.84 4.09 5.88
C VAL A 40 3.83 4.49 6.97
N GLU A 41 4.18 3.54 7.86
CA GLU A 41 5.06 3.75 9.00
C GLU A 41 6.07 2.60 9.15
N PRO A 42 7.30 2.90 9.58
CA PRO A 42 7.84 4.24 9.88
C PRO A 42 8.18 5.02 8.60
N TRP A 43 7.82 6.31 8.55
CA TRP A 43 8.06 7.16 7.37
C TRP A 43 9.54 7.31 6.99
N SER A 44 10.43 7.14 7.97
CA SER A 44 11.89 7.13 7.78
C SER A 44 12.38 5.97 6.92
N ALA A 45 11.57 4.91 6.75
CA ALA A 45 11.92 3.75 5.94
C ALA A 45 11.45 3.88 4.48
N ARG A 46 10.84 5.00 4.09
CA ARG A 46 10.49 5.26 2.69
C ARG A 46 11.78 5.34 1.84
N PRO A 47 11.79 4.79 0.61
CA PRO A 47 12.94 4.89 -0.29
C PRO A 47 13.30 6.32 -0.67
#